data_AF-A0A952SII4-F1
#
_entry.id   AF-A0A952SII4-F1
#
_cell.length_a   1.000
_cell.length_b   1.000
_cell.length_c   1.000
_cell.angle_alpha   90.00
_cell.angle_beta   90.00
_cell.angle_gamma   90.00
#
_symmetry.space_group_name_H-M   'P 1'
#
loop_
_entity.id
_entity.type
_entity.pdbx_description
1 polymer ?
#
loop_
_entity_poly.entity_id
_entity_poly.type
_entity_poly.pdbx_seq_one_letter_code
_entity_poly.pdbx_strand_id
1 'polypeptide(L)'
;MKALVTQFHALNVTQLNRGGWLYPNTTYEWVWRTNKGSSIKVVQITALESAVELSIPVESTRMLQRVSLIYSTGPHDGKRPWFTCPQCQRRVGILYHAPFHPFFCRRCCNLAYPSQYQSRDQSYDRRHRMV
;
A
#
# COMPACT_ATOMS: atom_id res chain seq x y z
N MET A 1 6.68 -22.70 4.25
CA MET A 1 7.54 -21.54 4.56
C MET A 1 6.75 -20.27 4.24
N LYS A 2 6.71 -19.26 5.13
CA LYS A 2 5.94 -18.01 4.87
C LYS A 2 6.77 -17.07 4.01
N ALA A 3 6.12 -16.43 3.04
CA ALA A 3 6.78 -15.41 2.21
C ALA A 3 7.06 -14.14 3.03
N LEU A 4 8.12 -13.42 2.66
CA LEU A 4 8.55 -12.22 3.39
C LEU A 4 7.85 -10.96 2.87
N VAL A 5 7.51 -10.02 3.75
CA VAL A 5 6.91 -8.73 3.36
C VAL A 5 7.76 -7.92 2.37
N THR A 6 9.08 -8.14 2.33
CA THR A 6 10.01 -7.48 1.40
C THR A 6 9.90 -7.97 -0.03
N GLN A 7 9.27 -9.12 -0.26
CA GLN A 7 9.07 -9.72 -1.58
C GLN A 7 7.83 -9.17 -2.30
N PHE A 8 7.08 -8.25 -1.67
CA PHE A 8 5.81 -7.77 -2.19
C PHE A 8 5.67 -6.25 -2.19
N HIS A 9 4.83 -5.76 -3.08
CA HIS A 9 4.47 -4.35 -3.16
C HIS A 9 3.67 -3.94 -1.92
N ALA A 10 4.19 -2.97 -1.19
CA ALA A 10 3.60 -2.44 0.03
C ALA A 10 3.07 -1.02 -0.20
N LEU A 11 1.86 -0.76 0.27
CA LEU A 11 1.25 0.57 0.36
C LEU A 11 1.19 1.00 1.81
N ASN A 12 1.84 2.11 2.16
CA ASN A 12 1.97 2.58 3.54
C ASN A 12 1.22 3.91 3.70
N VAL A 13 0.22 3.93 4.58
CA VAL A 13 -0.65 5.10 4.80
C VAL A 13 0.11 6.32 5.32
N THR A 14 1.17 6.12 6.10
CA THR A 14 2.00 7.22 6.62
C THR A 14 2.83 7.84 5.51
N GLN A 15 3.26 7.06 4.51
CA GLN A 15 3.91 7.61 3.33
C GLN A 15 2.93 8.42 2.49
N LEU A 16 1.70 7.93 2.32
CA LEU A 16 0.65 8.68 1.63
C LEU A 16 0.34 10.00 2.32
N ASN A 17 0.22 9.99 3.65
CA ASN A 17 -0.05 11.18 4.44
C ASN A 17 1.08 12.20 4.37
N ARG A 18 2.33 11.76 4.50
CA ARG A 18 3.51 12.65 4.44
C ARG A 18 3.72 13.27 3.06
N GLY A 19 3.32 12.57 2.00
CA GLY A 19 3.32 13.10 0.64
C GLY A 19 2.18 14.08 0.35
N GLY A 20 1.21 14.24 1.27
CA GLY A 20 0.00 15.01 1.01
C GLY A 20 -0.96 14.32 0.04
N TRP A 21 -0.90 13.00 -0.11
CA TRP A 21 -1.69 12.27 -1.11
C TRP A 21 -2.99 11.66 -0.56
N LEU A 22 -3.43 12.17 0.59
CA LEU A 22 -4.72 11.82 1.19
C LEU A 22 -5.69 13.01 1.18
N TYR A 23 -5.39 14.07 0.42
CA TYR A 23 -6.35 15.14 0.19
C TYR A 23 -7.49 14.62 -0.69
N PRO A 24 -8.77 14.82 -0.29
CA PRO A 24 -9.91 14.34 -1.05
C PRO A 24 -9.86 14.82 -2.51
N ASN A 25 -10.35 13.98 -3.42
CA ASN A 25 -10.42 14.21 -4.86
C ASN A 25 -9.06 14.36 -5.55
N THR A 26 -7.99 13.83 -4.94
CA THR A 26 -6.66 13.77 -5.56
C THR A 26 -6.41 12.39 -6.15
N THR A 27 -5.96 12.33 -7.39
CA THR A 27 -5.57 11.09 -8.08
C THR A 27 -4.07 11.10 -8.37
N TYR A 28 -3.39 9.97 -8.18
CA TYR A 28 -1.95 9.85 -8.45
C TYR A 28 -1.55 8.41 -8.78
N GLU A 29 -0.40 8.26 -9.42
CA GLU A 29 0.17 6.95 -9.72
C GLU A 29 1.21 6.54 -8.68
N TRP A 30 0.95 5.41 -8.03
CA TRP A 30 1.89 4.76 -7.15
C TRP A 30 2.73 3.74 -7.90
N VAL A 31 4.04 3.98 -7.99
CA VAL A 31 4.95 3.16 -8.77
C VAL A 31 5.95 2.44 -7.88
N TRP A 32 6.01 1.12 -8.02
CA TRP A 32 7.11 0.33 -7.46
C TRP A 32 8.09 0.00 -8.56
N ARG A 33 9.37 0.33 -8.34
CA ARG A 33 10.47 -0.02 -9.23
C ARG A 33 11.33 -1.09 -8.58
N THR A 34 11.67 -2.12 -9.34
CA THR A 34 12.70 -3.08 -8.92
C THR A 34 14.07 -2.56 -9.33
N ASN A 35 15.08 -2.77 -8.49
CA ASN A 35 16.48 -2.41 -8.82
C ASN A 35 17.02 -3.17 -10.05
N LYS A 36 16.36 -4.25 -10.46
CA LYS A 36 16.69 -5.04 -11.65
C LYS A 36 15.99 -4.56 -12.93
N GLY A 37 15.26 -3.43 -12.89
CA GLY A 37 14.74 -2.73 -14.08
C GLY A 37 13.56 -3.40 -14.81
N SER A 38 13.20 -4.65 -14.50
CA SER A 38 12.29 -5.43 -15.35
C SER A 38 10.81 -5.41 -14.96
N SER A 39 10.42 -4.90 -13.79
CA SER A 39 9.01 -4.83 -13.39
C SER A 39 8.65 -3.51 -12.75
N ILE A 40 7.78 -2.78 -13.46
CA ILE A 40 7.11 -1.57 -12.99
C ILE A 40 5.68 -2.00 -12.68
N LYS A 41 5.30 -1.99 -11.40
CA LYS A 41 3.88 -2.05 -11.04
C LYS A 41 3.41 -0.63 -10.79
N VAL A 42 2.34 -0.24 -11.49
CA VAL A 42 1.65 1.04 -11.30
C VAL A 42 0.27 0.74 -10.73
N VAL A 43 -0.08 1.39 -9.63
CA VAL A 43 -1.45 1.40 -9.09
C VAL A 43 -1.90 2.85 -9.05
N GLN A 44 -3.04 3.14 -9.67
CA GLN A 44 -3.64 4.45 -9.54
C GLN A 44 -4.38 4.52 -8.20
N ILE A 45 -4.17 5.60 -7.46
CA ILE A 45 -4.80 5.83 -6.17
C ILE A 45 -5.62 7.10 -6.26
N THR A 46 -6.90 6.98 -5.96
CA THR A 46 -7.83 8.12 -5.82
C THR A 46 -8.14 8.29 -4.34
N ALA A 47 -7.74 9.42 -3.76
CA ALA A 47 -8.07 9.76 -2.39
C ALA A 47 -9.50 10.30 -2.31
N LEU A 48 -10.32 9.67 -1.47
CA LEU A 48 -11.68 10.09 -1.13
C LEU A 48 -11.68 10.64 0.31
N GLU A 49 -12.80 11.21 0.76
CA GLU A 49 -12.90 11.79 2.10
C GLU A 49 -12.60 10.82 3.25
N SER A 50 -13.00 9.55 3.10
CA SER A 50 -12.90 8.52 4.14
C SER A 50 -12.32 7.20 3.61
N ALA A 51 -11.72 7.20 2.42
CA ALA A 51 -11.17 6.02 1.79
C ALA A 51 -10.11 6.38 0.74
N VAL A 52 -9.35 5.37 0.31
CA VAL A 52 -8.64 5.40 -0.97
C VAL A 52 -9.24 4.35 -1.89
N GLU A 53 -9.41 4.69 -3.15
CA GLU A 53 -9.73 3.73 -4.20
C GLU A 53 -8.46 3.38 -4.96
N LEU A 54 -8.16 2.10 -5.05
CA LEU A 54 -6.99 1.56 -5.73
C LEU A 54 -7.44 0.96 -7.06
N SER A 55 -6.93 1.47 -8.17
CA SER A 55 -7.08 0.85 -9.49
C SER A 55 -5.85 -0.02 -9.78
N ILE A 56 -6.05 -1.33 -9.69
CA ILE A 56 -4.97 -2.32 -9.70
C ILE A 56 -4.97 -3.03 -11.06
N PRO A 57 -3.85 -3.04 -11.80
CA PRO A 57 -3.77 -3.77 -13.06
C PRO A 57 -3.84 -5.29 -12.80
N VAL A 58 -4.73 -5.96 -13.52
CA VAL A 58 -4.91 -7.41 -13.53
C VAL A 58 -5.04 -7.84 -14.98
N GLU A 59 -4.01 -8.50 -15.51
CA GLU A 59 -3.93 -8.90 -16.93
C GLU A 59 -4.18 -7.70 -17.88
N SER A 60 -5.28 -7.71 -18.63
CA SER A 60 -5.71 -6.65 -19.55
C SER A 60 -6.74 -5.69 -18.96
N THR A 61 -7.14 -5.86 -17.70
CA THR A 61 -8.16 -5.05 -17.03
C THR A 61 -7.61 -4.35 -15.79
N ARG A 62 -8.47 -3.55 -15.13
CA ARG A 62 -8.22 -2.95 -13.83
C ARG A 62 -9.27 -3.37 -12.83
N MET A 63 -8.83 -3.87 -11.69
CA MET A 63 -9.66 -4.15 -10.55
C MET A 63 -9.68 -2.93 -9.63
N LEU A 64 -10.87 -2.43 -9.31
CA LEU A 64 -11.06 -1.38 -8.32
C LEU A 64 -11.16 -1.98 -6.92
N GLN A 65 -10.38 -1.46 -6.00
CA GLN A 65 -10.42 -1.86 -4.60
C GLN A 65 -10.52 -0.63 -3.70
N ARG A 66 -11.64 -0.50 -3.00
CA ARG A 66 -11.82 0.54 -1.98
C ARG A 66 -11.23 0.11 -0.64
N VAL A 67 -10.47 1.00 -0.03
CA VAL A 67 -9.84 0.81 1.28
C VAL A 67 -10.21 1.99 2.19
N SER A 68 -10.97 1.72 3.25
CA SER A 68 -11.39 2.78 4.17
C SER A 68 -10.20 3.36 4.94
N LEU A 69 -10.24 4.68 5.16
CA LEU A 69 -9.33 5.41 6.01
C LEU A 69 -10.01 5.71 7.33
N ILE A 70 -9.30 5.48 8.42
CA ILE A 70 -9.71 5.94 9.75
C ILE A 70 -8.59 6.77 10.35
N TYR A 71 -8.95 7.79 11.12
CA TYR A 71 -8.00 8.71 11.71
C TYR A 71 -8.02 8.54 13.22
N SER A 72 -6.86 8.31 13.81
CA SER A 72 -6.70 8.47 15.25
C SER A 72 -6.29 9.90 15.55
N THR A 73 -6.85 10.48 16.60
CA THR A 73 -6.33 11.73 17.20
C THR A 73 -4.90 11.48 17.67
N GLY A 74 -3.98 12.32 17.20
CA GLY A 74 -2.59 12.35 17.64
C GLY A 74 -2.34 13.52 18.61
N PRO A 75 -1.15 13.59 19.21
CA PRO A 75 -0.72 14.76 19.97
C PRO A 75 -0.71 16.01 19.06
N HIS A 76 -1.08 17.18 19.61
CA HIS A 76 -1.08 18.47 18.91
C HIS A 76 -2.00 18.54 17.66
N ASP A 77 -3.26 18.10 17.79
CA ASP A 77 -4.29 18.17 16.73
C ASP A 77 -3.96 17.42 15.42
N GLY A 78 -2.86 16.67 15.38
CA GLY A 78 -2.45 15.89 14.23
C GLY A 78 -3.35 14.66 14.05
N LYS A 79 -4.06 14.57 12.92
CA LYS A 79 -4.79 13.35 12.55
C LYS A 79 -3.81 12.33 11.96
N ARG A 80 -3.72 11.15 12.58
CA ARG A 80 -2.92 10.04 12.05
C ARG A 80 -3.82 9.08 11.26
N PRO A 81 -3.67 8.98 9.92
CA PRO A 81 -4.48 8.07 9.13
C PRO A 81 -4.00 6.63 9.28
N TRP A 82 -4.96 5.73 9.10
CA TRP A 82 -4.79 4.29 9.07
C TRP A 82 -5.67 3.70 7.98
N PHE A 83 -5.22 2.61 7.37
CA PHE A 83 -6.10 1.80 6.56
C PHE A 83 -6.95 0.89 7.45
N THR A 84 -8.15 0.60 6.98
CA THR A 84 -8.95 -0.54 7.43
C THR A 84 -8.73 -1.65 6.43
N CYS A 85 -8.18 -2.78 6.88
CA CYS A 85 -7.94 -3.92 6.00
C CYS A 85 -9.28 -4.44 5.42
N PRO A 86 -9.46 -4.51 4.10
CA PRO A 86 -10.76 -4.91 3.53
C PRO A 86 -11.18 -6.35 3.90
N GLN A 87 -10.21 -7.23 4.20
CA GLN A 87 -10.49 -8.63 4.53
C GLN A 87 -10.81 -8.87 6.02
N CYS A 88 -10.05 -8.27 6.94
CA CYS A 88 -10.22 -8.53 8.38
C CYS A 88 -10.73 -7.33 9.17
N GLN A 89 -11.00 -6.20 8.51
CA GLN A 89 -11.52 -4.95 9.08
C GLN A 89 -10.65 -4.37 10.21
N ARG A 90 -9.40 -4.83 10.35
CA ARG A 90 -8.45 -4.31 11.34
C ARG A 90 -7.78 -3.04 10.84
N ARG A 91 -7.53 -2.13 11.79
CA ARG A 91 -6.67 -0.95 11.61
C ARG A 91 -5.22 -1.36 11.34
N VAL A 92 -4.68 -0.97 10.19
CA VAL A 92 -3.31 -1.29 9.77
C VAL A 92 -2.62 -0.10 9.09
N GLY A 93 -1.30 0.01 9.27
CA GLY A 93 -0.52 1.07 8.65
C GLY A 93 -0.03 0.72 7.24
N ILE A 94 -0.01 -0.58 6.89
CA ILE A 94 0.55 -1.07 5.63
C ILE A 94 -0.37 -2.16 5.07
N LEU A 95 -0.68 -2.06 3.79
CA LEU A 95 -1.29 -3.10 2.99
C LEU A 95 -0.25 -3.65 2.00
N TYR A 96 -0.41 -4.92 1.64
CA TYR A 96 0.49 -5.65 0.76
C TYR A 96 -0.32 -6.23 -0.39
N HIS A 97 0.22 -6.12 -1.59
CA HIS A 97 -0.28 -6.81 -2.77
C HIS A 97 0.53 -8.10 -2.97
N ALA A 98 0.02 -9.20 -2.42
CA ALA A 98 0.63 -10.53 -2.48
C ALA A 98 0.05 -11.37 -3.65
N PRO A 99 0.68 -12.50 -4.04
CA PRO A 99 0.15 -13.38 -5.07
C PRO A 99 -1.27 -13.83 -4.71
N PHE A 100 -2.17 -13.77 -5.69
CA PHE A 100 -3.59 -14.13 -5.53
C PHE A 100 -4.41 -13.24 -4.58
N HIS A 101 -3.83 -12.14 -4.08
CA HIS A 101 -4.53 -11.23 -3.18
C HIS A 101 -4.41 -9.77 -3.64
N PRO A 102 -5.50 -9.00 -3.62
CA PRO A 102 -5.43 -7.54 -3.72
C PRO A 102 -4.72 -6.96 -2.47
N PHE A 103 -4.78 -5.65 -2.26
CA PHE A 103 -4.14 -5.05 -1.10
C PHE A 103 -4.82 -5.48 0.21
N PHE A 104 -4.15 -6.35 0.98
CA PHE A 104 -4.60 -6.78 2.30
C PHE A 104 -3.50 -6.61 3.36
N CYS A 105 -3.85 -6.77 4.62
CA CYS A 105 -2.87 -6.67 5.69
C CYS A 105 -1.91 -7.87 5.70
N ARG A 106 -0.75 -7.69 6.34
CA ARG A 106 0.26 -8.74 6.55
C ARG A 106 -0.32 -10.08 7.01
N ARG A 107 -1.28 -10.05 7.95
CA ARG A 107 -1.90 -11.25 8.52
C ARG A 107 -2.77 -11.98 7.49
N CYS A 108 -3.59 -11.24 6.75
CA CYS A 108 -4.45 -11.80 5.71
C CYS A 108 -3.64 -12.35 4.53
N CYS A 109 -2.52 -11.71 4.18
CA CYS A 109 -1.58 -12.22 3.19
C CYS A 109 -0.64 -13.31 3.74
N ASN A 110 -0.77 -13.71 5.00
CA ASN A 110 0.09 -14.69 5.68
C ASN A 110 1.61 -14.41 5.56
N LEU A 111 2.01 -13.13 5.63
CA LEU A 111 3.40 -12.70 5.42
C LEU A 111 4.22 -12.63 6.71
N ALA A 112 5.48 -13.04 6.63
CA ALA A 112 6.46 -12.91 7.70
C ALA A 112 7.31 -11.65 7.53
N TYR A 113 7.79 -11.08 8.65
CA TYR A 113 8.85 -10.08 8.58
C TYR A 113 10.19 -10.79 8.30
N PRO A 114 11.10 -10.18 7.53
CA PRO A 114 12.47 -10.65 7.49
C PRO A 114 13.04 -10.62 8.91
N SER A 115 13.63 -11.73 9.34
CA SER A 115 14.50 -11.73 10.52
C SER A 115 15.71 -10.83 10.25
N GLN A 116 16.20 -10.11 11.26
CA GLN A 116 17.25 -9.08 11.12
C GLN A 116 18.54 -9.55 10.41
N TYR A 117 18.75 -10.86 10.26
CA TYR A 117 19.92 -11.48 9.63
C TYR A 117 19.75 -11.97 8.18
N GLN A 118 18.57 -11.87 7.56
CA GLN A 118 18.35 -12.42 6.21
C GLN A 118 17.72 -11.41 5.25
N SER A 119 18.33 -11.35 4.05
CA SER A 119 17.90 -10.75 2.78
C SER A 119 18.23 -9.28 2.54
N ARG A 120 19.38 -9.07 1.88
CA ARG A 120 19.88 -7.81 1.31
C ARG A 120 19.41 -7.53 -0.14
N ASP A 121 18.56 -8.38 -0.73
CA ASP A 121 18.48 -8.41 -2.21
C ASP A 121 17.11 -8.16 -2.87
N GLN A 122 16.08 -7.74 -2.14
CA GLN A 122 14.81 -7.30 -2.76
C GLN A 122 14.25 -6.08 -2.05
N SER A 123 14.89 -4.94 -2.26
CA SER A 123 14.34 -3.64 -1.86
C SER A 123 13.64 -3.02 -3.08
N TYR A 124 12.32 -2.86 -3.00
CA TYR A 124 11.56 -2.09 -4.00
C TYR A 124 11.79 -0.60 -3.76
N ASP A 125 12.45 0.07 -4.71
CA ASP A 125 12.56 1.53 -4.75
C ASP A 125 11.19 2.13 -5.06
N ARG A 126 10.77 3.11 -4.26
CA ARG A 126 9.41 3.67 -4.29
C ARG A 126 9.50 5.06 -4.90
N ARG A 127 8.96 5.24 -6.09
CA ARG A 127 8.85 6.56 -6.75
C ARG A 127 7.39 6.81 -7.06
N HIS A 128 6.93 8.02 -6.84
CA HIS A 128 5.56 8.45 -7.13
C HIS A 128 5.62 9.48 -8.26
N ARG A 129 4.59 9.47 -9.12
CA ARG A 129 4.40 10.50 -10.14
C ARG A 129 2.98 11.05 -9.97
N MET A 130 2.88 12.37 -9.92
CA MET A 130 1.60 13.06 -10.00
C MET A 130 1.18 13.08 -11.47
N VAL A 131 -0.07 12.69 -11.74
CA VAL A 131 -0.68 12.66 -13.07
C VAL A 131 -1.78 13.71 -13.13
#